data_AF-A0A2G5I7V7-F1
#
_entry.id   AF-A0A2G5I7V7-F1
#
_cell.length_a   1.000
_cell.length_b   1.000
_cell.length_c   1.000
_cell.angle_alpha   90.00
_cell.angle_beta   90.00
_cell.angle_gamma   90.00
#
_symmetry.space_group_name_H-M   'P 1'
#
loop_
_entity.id
_entity.type
_entity.pdbx_description
1 polymer ?
#
loop_
_entity_poly.entity_id
_entity_poly.type
_entity_poly.pdbx_seq_one_letter_code
_entity_poly.pdbx_strand_id
1 'polypeptide(L)'
;MTSIHPAQAPVPFDELLIKLKSFQAPLFAPDKIQDPGLSDSIASLYLHPAIEALLHILNHDLPSAHFLVRHMQSPPAYEGMYVHGILHRIEGDFNNARAWYSDVGEWEGFSRFWGSEDAAGEEDGQKLPRQTSAREFLDRVERCAKSGGREEDMESLRSKSRAELENLLDWCLERFGTDMHKDATKVWVQPSEEISKIGEEQVSGSGGPRKF
;
A
#
# COMPACT_ATOMS: atom_id res chain seq x y z
N MET A 1 35.82 -8.77 -14.00
CA MET A 1 34.65 -9.56 -14.41
C MET A 1 33.65 -8.59 -15.01
N THR A 2 33.57 -8.53 -16.33
CA THR A 2 32.66 -7.65 -17.06
C THR A 2 31.33 -8.39 -17.22
N SER A 3 30.24 -7.82 -16.70
CA SER A 3 28.90 -8.40 -16.85
C SER A 3 28.58 -8.59 -18.34
N ILE A 4 28.21 -9.82 -18.73
CA ILE A 4 28.02 -10.26 -20.12
C ILE A 4 26.56 -10.10 -20.57
N HIS A 5 25.71 -9.50 -19.73
CA HIS A 5 24.35 -9.15 -20.09
C HIS A 5 24.29 -7.65 -20.40
N PRO A 6 23.98 -7.25 -21.64
CA PRO A 6 23.61 -5.86 -21.88
C PRO A 6 22.41 -5.57 -20.98
N ALA A 7 22.55 -4.58 -20.09
CA ALA A 7 21.42 -4.11 -19.32
C ALA A 7 20.33 -3.70 -20.32
N GLN A 8 19.14 -4.30 -20.22
CA GLN A 8 17.99 -3.83 -20.97
C GLN A 8 17.83 -2.34 -20.66
N ALA A 9 17.53 -1.55 -21.70
CA ALA A 9 17.24 -0.14 -21.50
C ALA A 9 16.08 -0.03 -20.49
N PRO A 10 16.19 0.87 -19.49
CA PRO A 10 15.14 0.99 -18.49
C PRO A 10 13.82 1.32 -19.17
N VAL A 11 12.77 0.57 -18.82
CA VAL A 11 11.41 0.82 -19.33
C VAL A 11 10.97 2.20 -18.82
N PRO A 12 10.54 3.12 -19.71
CA PRO A 12 10.06 4.43 -19.28
C PRO A 12 8.88 4.31 -18.31
N PHE A 13 8.78 5.23 -17.35
CA PHE A 13 7.73 5.23 -16.32
C PHE A 13 6.32 5.09 -16.93
N ASP A 14 6.00 5.84 -17.98
CA ASP A 14 4.66 5.83 -18.58
C ASP A 14 4.31 4.47 -19.21
N GLU A 15 5.27 3.84 -19.89
CA GLU A 15 5.09 2.50 -20.49
C GLU A 15 4.89 1.44 -19.39
N LEU A 16 5.69 1.53 -18.33
CA LEU A 16 5.58 0.66 -17.16
C LEU A 16 4.24 0.84 -16.45
N LEU A 17 3.79 2.08 -16.25
CA LEU A 17 2.51 2.39 -15.62
C LEU A 17 1.32 1.87 -16.45
N ILE A 18 1.35 2.04 -17.79
CA ILE A 18 0.34 1.48 -18.70
C ILE A 18 0.27 -0.03 -18.54
N LYS A 19 1.43 -0.70 -18.51
CA LYS A 19 1.49 -2.15 -18.33
C LYS A 19 0.93 -2.59 -16.98
N LEU A 20 1.33 -1.94 -15.89
CA LEU A 20 0.85 -2.27 -14.54
C LEU A 20 -0.66 -2.02 -14.37
N LYS A 21 -1.19 -0.93 -14.95
CA LYS A 21 -2.63 -0.65 -14.92
C LYS A 21 -3.46 -1.67 -15.71
N SER A 22 -2.85 -2.43 -16.62
CA SER A 22 -3.53 -3.52 -17.36
C SER A 22 -3.78 -4.78 -16.53
N PHE A 23 -3.08 -4.97 -15.41
CA PHE A 23 -3.31 -6.10 -14.52
C PHE A 23 -4.59 -5.90 -13.71
N GLN A 24 -5.10 -6.94 -13.03
CA GLN A 24 -6.21 -6.74 -12.08
C GLN A 24 -5.65 -6.22 -10.76
N ALA A 25 -6.28 -5.22 -10.14
CA ALA A 25 -5.86 -4.74 -8.83
C ALA A 25 -6.10 -5.84 -7.78
N PRO A 26 -5.14 -6.12 -6.87
CA PRO A 26 -5.33 -7.13 -5.85
C PRO A 26 -6.42 -6.70 -4.87
N LEU A 27 -7.38 -7.60 -4.64
CA LEU A 27 -8.35 -7.48 -3.55
C LEU A 27 -7.95 -8.35 -2.36
N PHE A 28 -7.35 -9.51 -2.64
CA PHE A 28 -6.84 -10.48 -1.69
C PHE A 28 -5.39 -10.82 -2.04
N ALA A 29 -4.71 -11.52 -1.14
CA ALA A 29 -3.33 -11.95 -1.30
C ALA A 29 -3.17 -12.72 -2.63
N PRO A 30 -2.33 -12.22 -3.55
CA PRO A 30 -2.10 -12.89 -4.82
C PRO A 30 -1.17 -14.10 -4.62
N ASP A 31 -1.41 -15.18 -5.36
CA ASP A 31 -0.55 -16.39 -5.30
C ASP A 31 0.84 -16.16 -5.91
N LYS A 32 0.95 -15.19 -6.83
CA LYS A 32 2.18 -14.89 -7.57
C LYS A 32 2.22 -13.44 -8.04
N ILE A 33 3.44 -12.97 -8.25
CA ILE A 33 3.75 -11.74 -8.98
C ILE A 33 3.22 -11.86 -10.42
N GLN A 34 2.67 -10.78 -10.98
CA GLN A 34 2.12 -10.75 -12.34
C GLN A 34 3.24 -10.89 -13.38
N ASP A 35 4.27 -10.06 -13.27
CA ASP A 35 5.44 -10.11 -14.14
C ASP A 35 6.74 -9.84 -13.34
N PRO A 36 7.53 -10.89 -13.03
CA PRO A 36 8.78 -10.74 -12.30
C PRO A 36 9.80 -9.82 -12.98
N GLY A 37 9.75 -9.67 -14.31
CA GLY A 37 10.65 -8.78 -15.05
C GLY A 37 10.35 -7.29 -14.81
N LEU A 38 9.15 -6.97 -14.34
CA LEU A 38 8.79 -5.61 -13.99
C LEU A 38 9.30 -5.19 -12.61
N SER A 39 9.59 -6.11 -11.68
CA SER A 39 10.07 -5.74 -10.34
C SER A 39 11.42 -5.00 -10.41
N ASP A 40 12.38 -5.50 -11.17
CA ASP A 40 13.66 -4.82 -11.39
C ASP A 40 13.46 -3.50 -12.15
N SER A 41 12.52 -3.48 -13.10
CA SER A 41 12.20 -2.27 -13.87
C SER A 41 11.62 -1.18 -12.97
N ILE A 42 10.71 -1.53 -12.05
CA ILE A 42 10.13 -0.62 -11.04
C ILE A 42 11.24 -0.05 -10.14
N ALA A 43 12.06 -0.92 -9.55
CA ALA A 43 13.13 -0.51 -8.63
C ALA A 43 14.20 0.37 -9.32
N SER A 44 14.43 0.17 -10.63
CA SER A 44 15.39 0.97 -11.39
C SER A 44 14.98 2.43 -11.64
N LEU A 45 13.71 2.78 -11.36
CA LEU A 45 13.22 4.15 -11.51
C LEU A 45 13.63 5.05 -10.33
N TYR A 46 13.98 4.47 -9.17
CA TYR A 46 14.28 5.17 -7.92
C TYR A 46 13.25 6.25 -7.60
N LEU A 47 11.98 5.89 -7.60
CA LEU A 47 10.90 6.85 -7.32
C LEU A 47 10.80 7.12 -5.82
N HIS A 48 9.91 8.03 -5.44
CA HIS A 48 9.51 8.13 -4.04
C HIS A 48 9.04 6.76 -3.53
N PRO A 49 9.47 6.26 -2.34
CA PRO A 49 9.21 4.87 -1.95
C PRO A 49 7.73 4.48 -1.91
N ALA A 50 6.83 5.43 -1.59
CA ALA A 50 5.39 5.19 -1.67
C ALA A 50 4.88 4.97 -3.10
N ILE A 51 5.43 5.69 -4.09
CA ILE A 51 5.11 5.48 -5.51
C ILE A 51 5.61 4.10 -5.94
N GLU A 52 6.87 3.79 -5.64
CA GLU A 52 7.47 2.51 -5.99
C GLU A 52 6.71 1.33 -5.36
N ALA A 53 6.32 1.44 -4.09
CA ALA A 53 5.51 0.43 -3.41
C ALA A 53 4.13 0.25 -4.06
N LEU A 54 3.46 1.32 -4.51
CA LEU A 54 2.19 1.23 -5.22
C LEU A 54 2.35 0.52 -6.58
N LEU A 55 3.44 0.77 -7.30
CA LEU A 55 3.75 0.06 -8.54
C LEU A 55 3.98 -1.44 -8.29
N HIS A 56 4.70 -1.78 -7.22
CA HIS A 56 4.88 -3.18 -6.80
C HIS A 56 3.55 -3.85 -6.41
N ILE A 57 2.65 -3.15 -5.71
CA ILE A 57 1.30 -3.68 -5.40
C ILE A 57 0.51 -3.96 -6.69
N LEU A 58 0.56 -3.06 -7.69
CA LEU A 58 -0.06 -3.29 -9.00
C LEU A 58 0.54 -4.51 -9.72
N ASN A 59 1.82 -4.82 -9.50
CA ASN A 59 2.49 -6.02 -9.99
C ASN A 59 2.27 -7.28 -9.12
N HIS A 60 1.50 -7.18 -8.04
CA HIS A 60 1.28 -8.26 -7.05
C HIS A 60 2.56 -8.65 -6.29
N ASP A 61 3.56 -7.76 -6.25
CA ASP A 61 4.82 -7.93 -5.56
C ASP A 61 4.77 -7.31 -4.16
N LEU A 62 3.95 -7.91 -3.29
CA LEU A 62 3.75 -7.41 -1.92
C LEU A 62 5.05 -7.38 -1.08
N PRO A 63 5.98 -8.35 -1.18
CA PRO A 63 7.24 -8.30 -0.44
C PRO A 63 8.09 -7.06 -0.75
N SER A 64 8.21 -6.69 -2.04
CA SER A 64 8.95 -5.48 -2.43
C SER A 64 8.26 -4.21 -1.93
N ALA A 65 6.92 -4.16 -2.01
CA ALA A 65 6.16 -3.04 -1.46
C ALA A 65 6.35 -2.90 0.07
N HIS A 66 6.24 -3.99 0.82
CA HIS A 66 6.49 -4.02 2.27
C HIS A 66 7.90 -3.55 2.62
N PHE A 67 8.91 -4.03 1.88
CA PHE A 67 10.31 -3.65 2.10
C PHE A 67 10.55 -2.14 2.01
N LEU A 68 9.83 -1.45 1.12
CA LEU A 68 9.91 -0.01 0.94
C LEU A 68 9.21 0.73 2.09
N VAL A 69 7.96 0.37 2.39
CA VAL A 69 7.15 1.14 3.35
C VAL A 69 7.42 0.84 4.82
N ARG A 70 8.21 -0.19 5.14
CA ARG A 70 8.65 -0.45 6.53
C ARG A 70 9.46 0.69 7.16
N HIS A 71 10.05 1.57 6.33
CA HIS A 71 10.75 2.78 6.81
C HIS A 71 9.88 4.04 6.77
N MET A 72 8.56 3.88 6.57
CA MET A 72 7.58 4.97 6.45
C MET A 72 6.36 4.68 7.33
N GLN A 73 6.61 4.27 8.57
CA GLN A 73 5.60 3.77 9.51
C GLN A 73 5.12 4.81 10.54
N SER A 74 5.52 6.08 10.38
CA SER A 74 5.16 7.15 11.32
C SER A 74 5.04 8.51 10.64
N PRO A 75 4.24 9.43 11.20
CA PRO A 75 4.17 10.80 10.73
C PRO A 75 5.56 11.46 10.64
N PRO A 76 5.83 12.29 9.63
CA PRO A 76 4.88 12.79 8.63
C PRO A 76 4.72 11.91 7.36
N ALA A 77 5.20 10.67 7.34
CA ALA A 77 5.16 9.78 6.17
C ALA A 77 3.79 9.09 5.97
N TYR A 78 2.72 9.87 5.98
CA TYR A 78 1.33 9.39 5.95
C TYR A 78 1.02 8.57 4.69
N GLU A 79 1.61 8.90 3.54
CA GLU A 79 1.47 8.12 2.31
C GLU A 79 2.02 6.70 2.46
N GLY A 80 3.16 6.52 3.13
CA GLY A 80 3.73 5.20 3.39
C GLY A 80 2.89 4.42 4.39
N MET A 81 2.40 5.08 5.44
CA MET A 81 1.47 4.50 6.41
C MET A 81 0.18 4.01 5.73
N TYR A 82 -0.35 4.79 4.79
CA TYR A 82 -1.56 4.40 4.06
C TYR A 82 -1.32 3.21 3.12
N VAL A 83 -0.20 3.19 2.40
CA VAL A 83 0.21 2.02 1.61
C VAL A 83 0.34 0.77 2.49
N HIS A 84 0.86 0.91 3.72
CA HIS A 84 0.94 -0.18 4.70
C HIS A 84 -0.45 -0.74 5.07
N GLY A 85 -1.43 0.14 5.27
CA GLY A 85 -2.82 -0.27 5.52
C GLY A 85 -3.43 -1.01 4.32
N ILE A 86 -3.14 -0.57 3.09
CA ILE A 86 -3.59 -1.24 1.86
C ILE A 86 -2.95 -2.64 1.75
N LEU A 87 -1.66 -2.78 2.03
CA LEU A 87 -0.96 -4.07 2.04
C LEU A 87 -1.63 -5.06 2.98
N HIS A 88 -1.81 -4.69 4.25
CA HIS A 88 -2.45 -5.57 5.23
C HIS A 88 -3.89 -5.92 4.88
N ARG A 89 -4.64 -5.00 4.26
CA ARG A 89 -5.97 -5.33 3.73
C ARG A 89 -5.89 -6.45 2.68
N ILE A 90 -4.97 -6.34 1.72
CA ILE A 90 -4.77 -7.34 0.67
C ILE A 90 -4.35 -8.68 1.30
N GLU A 91 -3.46 -8.66 2.29
CA GLU A 91 -2.97 -9.85 3.00
C GLU A 91 -4.03 -10.53 3.89
N GLY A 92 -5.16 -9.85 4.14
CA GLY A 92 -6.22 -10.35 5.01
C GLY A 92 -6.03 -10.03 6.49
N ASP A 93 -5.05 -9.20 6.84
CA ASP A 93 -4.87 -8.66 8.19
C ASP A 93 -5.72 -7.39 8.39
N PHE A 94 -7.02 -7.62 8.51
CA PHE A 94 -8.03 -6.55 8.58
C PHE A 94 -7.96 -5.70 9.85
N ASN A 95 -7.38 -6.23 10.94
CA ASN A 95 -7.21 -5.49 12.19
C ASN A 95 -6.07 -4.48 12.05
N ASN A 96 -4.92 -4.89 11.50
CA ASN A 96 -3.84 -3.94 11.21
C ASN A 96 -4.25 -2.95 10.12
N ALA A 97 -4.98 -3.37 9.09
CA ALA A 97 -5.53 -2.46 8.09
C ALA A 97 -6.39 -1.35 8.71
N ARG A 98 -7.28 -1.68 9.66
CA ARG A 98 -8.10 -0.69 10.40
C ARG A 98 -7.27 0.27 11.22
N ALA A 99 -6.26 -0.24 11.92
CA ALA A 99 -5.36 0.60 12.72
C ALA A 99 -4.61 1.61 11.84
N TRP A 100 -4.04 1.17 10.72
CA TRP A 100 -3.36 2.06 9.77
C TRP A 100 -4.31 3.10 9.17
N TYR A 101 -5.51 2.70 8.74
CA TYR A 101 -6.49 3.63 8.18
C TYR A 101 -6.99 4.63 9.23
N SER A 102 -7.08 4.22 10.49
CA SER A 102 -7.37 5.13 11.61
C SER A 102 -6.27 6.18 11.76
N ASP A 103 -5.00 5.76 11.74
CA ASP A 103 -3.84 6.63 11.93
C ASP A 103 -3.66 7.66 10.81
N VAL A 104 -4.11 7.36 9.58
CA VAL A 104 -4.10 8.29 8.45
C VAL A 104 -5.45 8.97 8.20
N GLY A 105 -6.46 8.73 9.04
CA GLY A 105 -7.84 9.15 8.80
C GLY A 105 -8.01 10.66 8.63
N GLU A 106 -7.22 11.46 9.35
CA GLU A 106 -7.28 12.94 9.29
C GLU A 106 -6.42 13.52 8.14
N TRP A 107 -5.59 12.69 7.49
CA TRP A 107 -4.65 13.16 6.48
C TRP A 107 -5.34 13.39 5.12
N GLU A 108 -4.92 14.46 4.43
CA GLU A 108 -5.55 14.93 3.20
C GLU A 108 -5.58 13.88 2.08
N GLY A 109 -4.54 13.05 1.96
CA GLY A 109 -4.48 12.00 0.94
C GLY A 109 -5.50 10.89 1.18
N PHE A 110 -5.76 10.54 2.45
CA PHE A 110 -6.80 9.57 2.81
C PHE A 110 -8.20 10.16 2.61
N SER A 111 -8.39 11.38 3.11
CA SER A 111 -9.66 12.11 3.02
C SER A 111 -10.05 12.44 1.58
N ARG A 112 -9.09 12.61 0.67
CA ARG A 112 -9.33 12.81 -0.78
C ARG A 112 -10.14 11.67 -1.40
N PHE A 113 -9.96 10.43 -0.94
CA PHE A 113 -10.66 9.27 -1.49
C PHE A 113 -11.85 8.82 -0.65
N TRP A 114 -11.67 8.76 0.67
CA TRP A 114 -12.69 8.23 1.59
C TRP A 114 -13.67 9.28 2.12
N GLY A 115 -13.36 10.57 1.92
CA GLY A 115 -14.14 11.69 2.40
C GLY A 115 -13.71 12.17 3.79
N SER A 116 -14.44 13.16 4.31
CA SER A 116 -14.21 13.71 5.64
C SER A 116 -14.60 12.73 6.74
N GLU A 117 -14.03 12.93 7.93
CA GLU A 117 -14.37 12.17 9.13
C GLU A 117 -15.86 12.31 9.49
N ASP A 118 -16.53 11.18 9.70
CA ASP A 118 -17.95 11.11 10.06
C ASP A 118 -18.25 10.09 11.18
N ALA A 119 -17.21 9.42 11.71
CA ALA A 119 -17.33 8.42 12.77
C ALA A 119 -16.15 8.47 13.76
N ALA A 120 -16.36 7.93 14.97
CA ALA A 120 -15.37 7.92 16.05
C ALA A 120 -14.24 6.92 15.78
N GLY A 121 -12.97 7.34 15.77
CA GLY A 121 -11.81 6.52 15.36
C GLY A 121 -11.47 5.29 16.22
N GLU A 122 -12.29 4.93 17.20
CA GLU A 122 -12.09 3.79 18.07
C GLU A 122 -13.45 3.25 18.57
N GLU A 123 -13.57 1.93 18.64
CA GLU A 123 -14.74 1.23 19.20
C GLU A 123 -14.26 -0.03 19.92
N ASP A 124 -14.73 -0.28 21.15
CA ASP A 124 -14.34 -1.43 21.99
C ASP A 124 -12.81 -1.65 22.12
N GLY A 125 -12.03 -0.56 22.16
CA GLY A 125 -10.57 -0.59 22.24
C GLY A 125 -9.86 -0.93 20.92
N GLN A 126 -10.60 -1.04 19.82
CA GLN A 126 -10.07 -1.24 18.48
C GLN A 126 -10.07 0.08 17.70
N LYS A 127 -8.90 0.46 17.17
CA LYS A 127 -8.79 1.58 16.23
C LYS A 127 -9.55 1.28 14.95
N LEU A 128 -10.33 2.25 14.48
CA LEU A 128 -11.14 2.18 13.27
C LEU A 128 -10.91 3.43 12.39
N PRO A 129 -10.99 3.30 11.05
CA PRO A 129 -11.00 4.44 10.14
C PRO A 129 -12.08 5.44 10.55
N ARG A 130 -11.85 6.75 10.51
CA ARG A 130 -12.87 7.75 10.89
C ARG A 130 -13.91 8.03 9.80
N GLN A 131 -13.72 7.43 8.63
CA GLN A 131 -14.60 7.47 7.48
C GLN A 131 -15.45 6.21 7.45
N THR A 132 -16.77 6.36 7.59
CA THR A 132 -17.75 5.26 7.53
C THR A 132 -17.59 4.47 6.24
N SER A 133 -17.36 5.16 5.12
CA SER A 133 -17.12 4.55 3.79
C SER A 133 -15.92 3.59 3.78
N ALA A 134 -14.84 3.93 4.49
CA ALA A 134 -13.64 3.09 4.60
C ALA A 134 -13.90 1.87 5.50
N ARG A 135 -14.64 2.04 6.61
CA ARG A 135 -15.07 0.92 7.48
C ARG A 135 -15.92 -0.08 6.71
N GLU A 136 -16.97 0.40 6.07
CA GLU A 136 -17.90 -0.44 5.31
C GLU A 136 -17.19 -1.18 4.19
N PHE A 137 -16.22 -0.54 3.54
CA PHE A 137 -15.39 -1.21 2.56
C PHE A 137 -14.57 -2.34 3.18
N LEU A 138 -13.82 -2.07 4.26
CA LEU A 138 -13.02 -3.10 4.92
C LEU A 138 -13.88 -4.26 5.45
N ASP A 139 -15.04 -3.98 6.04
CA ASP A 139 -15.99 -5.00 6.52
C ASP A 139 -16.49 -5.89 5.38
N ARG A 140 -16.77 -5.31 4.22
CA ARG A 140 -17.22 -6.05 3.03
C ARG A 140 -16.10 -6.92 2.47
N VAL A 141 -14.87 -6.40 2.36
CA VAL A 141 -13.71 -7.18 1.89
C VAL A 141 -13.45 -8.35 2.84
N GLU A 142 -13.43 -8.09 4.15
CA GLU A 142 -13.22 -9.11 5.19
C GLU A 142 -14.29 -10.20 5.16
N ARG A 143 -15.56 -9.82 5.00
CA ARG A 143 -16.66 -10.79 4.86
C ARG A 143 -16.47 -11.66 3.63
N CYS A 144 -16.11 -11.06 2.49
CA CYS A 144 -15.85 -11.81 1.26
C CYS A 144 -14.64 -12.75 1.41
N ALA A 145 -13.58 -12.34 2.12
CA ALA A 145 -12.41 -13.17 2.38
C ALA A 145 -12.77 -14.39 3.27
N LYS A 146 -13.63 -14.21 4.28
CA LYS A 146 -14.00 -15.28 5.24
C LYS A 146 -15.08 -16.24 4.74
N SER A 147 -16.05 -15.73 4.00
CA SER A 147 -17.27 -16.48 3.66
C SER A 147 -17.51 -16.62 2.16
N GLY A 148 -16.61 -16.10 1.33
CA GLY A 148 -16.84 -15.93 -0.10
C GLY A 148 -17.76 -14.74 -0.39
N GLY A 149 -17.74 -14.27 -1.64
CA GLY A 149 -18.63 -13.23 -2.14
C GLY A 149 -19.26 -13.64 -3.45
N ARG A 150 -20.40 -13.03 -3.81
CA ARG A 150 -20.90 -13.14 -5.19
C ARG A 150 -19.93 -12.42 -6.12
N GLU A 151 -19.78 -12.89 -7.35
CA GLU A 151 -18.83 -12.30 -8.31
C GLU A 151 -19.08 -10.80 -8.53
N GLU A 152 -20.34 -10.38 -8.64
CA GLU A 152 -20.71 -8.97 -8.78
C GLU A 152 -20.24 -8.11 -7.60
N ASP A 153 -20.34 -8.64 -6.38
CA ASP A 153 -19.89 -7.96 -5.16
C ASP A 153 -18.36 -7.86 -5.15
N MET A 154 -17.66 -8.95 -5.54
CA MET A 154 -16.20 -8.97 -5.64
C MET A 154 -15.68 -8.01 -6.70
N GLU A 155 -16.34 -7.92 -7.86
CA GLU A 155 -15.95 -7.00 -8.93
C GLU A 155 -16.13 -5.54 -8.50
N SER A 156 -17.22 -5.22 -7.80
CA SER A 156 -17.41 -3.90 -7.20
C SER A 156 -16.30 -3.57 -6.19
N LEU A 157 -15.90 -4.52 -5.36
CA LEU A 157 -14.82 -4.34 -4.38
C LEU A 157 -13.44 -4.20 -5.05
N ARG A 158 -13.15 -4.99 -6.09
CA ARG A 158 -11.93 -4.86 -6.90
C ARG A 158 -11.84 -3.49 -7.57
N SER A 159 -12.95 -3.02 -8.15
CA SER A 159 -13.02 -1.70 -8.76
C SER A 159 -12.76 -0.58 -7.74
N LYS A 160 -13.33 -0.67 -6.53
CA LYS A 160 -13.07 0.29 -5.46
C LYS A 160 -11.63 0.22 -4.93
N SER A 161 -11.06 -0.99 -4.77
CA SER A 161 -9.64 -1.21 -4.41
C SER A 161 -8.70 -0.58 -5.45
N ARG A 162 -8.99 -0.77 -6.74
CA ARG A 162 -8.25 -0.12 -7.84
C ARG A 162 -8.34 1.39 -7.76
N ALA A 163 -9.55 1.93 -7.60
CA ALA A 163 -9.77 3.37 -7.56
C ALA A 163 -9.01 4.02 -6.38
N GLU A 164 -8.91 3.33 -5.25
CA GLU A 164 -8.12 3.78 -4.10
C GLU A 164 -6.62 3.81 -4.40
N LEU A 165 -6.07 2.71 -4.94
CA LEU A 165 -4.66 2.61 -5.33
C LEU A 165 -4.28 3.69 -6.34
N GLU A 166 -5.11 3.89 -7.37
CA GLU A 166 -4.87 4.89 -8.40
C GLU A 166 -5.01 6.31 -7.84
N ASN A 167 -5.98 6.58 -6.96
CA ASN A 167 -6.11 7.89 -6.34
C ASN A 167 -4.90 8.25 -5.47
N LEU A 168 -4.39 7.29 -4.69
CA LEU A 168 -3.19 7.49 -3.87
C LEU A 168 -1.94 7.65 -4.74
N LEU A 169 -1.84 6.88 -5.82
CA LEU A 169 -0.75 7.02 -6.78
C LEU A 169 -0.75 8.40 -7.43
N ASP A 170 -1.91 8.87 -7.90
CA ASP A 170 -2.05 10.20 -8.50
C ASP A 170 -1.70 11.29 -7.49
N TRP A 171 -2.14 11.18 -6.23
CA TRP A 171 -1.75 12.11 -5.16
C TRP A 171 -0.22 12.13 -4.95
N CYS A 172 0.42 10.97 -4.89
CA CYS A 172 1.87 10.87 -4.76
C CYS A 172 2.61 11.47 -5.96
N LEU A 173 2.13 11.21 -7.18
CA LEU A 173 2.72 11.75 -8.41
C LEU A 173 2.59 13.27 -8.50
N GLU A 174 1.43 13.83 -8.14
CA GLU A 174 1.20 15.28 -8.08
C GLU A 174 2.15 15.96 -7.09
N ARG A 175 2.50 15.29 -5.99
CA ARG A 175 3.31 15.88 -4.91
C ARG A 175 4.81 15.66 -5.07
N PHE A 176 5.22 14.48 -5.52
CA PHE A 176 6.63 14.08 -5.57
C PHE A 176 7.20 14.01 -6.98
N GLY A 177 6.33 13.94 -8.00
CA GLY A 177 6.75 13.76 -9.39
C GLY A 177 7.29 12.37 -9.69
N THR A 178 7.99 12.26 -10.83
CA THR A 178 8.61 11.02 -11.32
C THR A 178 10.13 11.15 -11.46
N ASP A 179 10.70 12.22 -10.91
CA ASP A 179 12.15 12.43 -10.94
C ASP A 179 12.87 11.35 -10.14
N MET A 180 14.04 10.94 -10.62
CA MET A 180 14.82 9.89 -10.00
C MET A 180 15.44 10.35 -8.67
N HIS A 181 15.01 9.75 -7.55
CA HIS A 181 15.50 9.98 -6.20
C HIS A 181 16.70 9.09 -5.86
N LYS A 182 17.90 9.51 -6.27
CA LYS A 182 19.16 8.77 -6.01
C LYS A 182 19.51 8.62 -4.51
N ASP A 183 18.91 9.41 -3.64
CA ASP A 183 19.09 9.35 -2.19
C ASP A 183 17.72 9.50 -1.49
N ALA A 184 17.04 8.38 -1.29
CA ALA A 184 15.75 8.32 -0.60
C ALA A 184 15.89 8.37 0.94
N THR A 185 17.11 8.38 1.49
CA THR A 185 17.33 8.32 2.96
C THR A 185 16.75 9.54 3.67
N LYS A 186 16.59 10.67 2.96
CA LYS A 186 15.98 11.90 3.49
C LYS A 186 14.45 11.85 3.57
N VAL A 187 13.84 10.88 2.90
CA VAL A 187 12.40 10.60 2.94
C VAL A 187 12.08 9.61 4.07
N TRP A 188 13.05 8.79 4.47
CA TRP A 188 12.88 7.84 5.55
C TRP A 188 12.67 8.57 6.87
N VAL A 189 11.49 8.37 7.45
CA VAL A 189 11.19 8.80 8.81
C VAL A 189 11.56 7.62 9.70
N GLN A 190 12.73 7.70 10.34
CA GLN A 190 13.16 6.69 11.29
C GLN A 190 12.10 6.55 12.38
N PRO A 191 11.44 5.39 12.50
CA PRO A 191 10.52 5.16 13.59
C PRO A 191 11.32 5.17 14.90
N SER A 192 10.68 5.58 16.00
CA SER A 192 11.28 5.35 17.33
C SER A 192 11.62 3.87 17.51
N GLU A 193 12.64 3.52 18.30
CA GLU A 193 13.09 2.12 18.48
C GLU A 193 11.95 1.15 18.85
N GLU A 194 10.95 1.64 19.59
CA GLU A 194 9.75 0.89 19.96
C GLU A 194 8.86 0.60 18.74
N ILE A 195 8.63 1.60 17.88
CA ILE A 195 7.88 1.43 16.63
C ILE A 195 8.63 0.52 15.66
N SER A 196 9.96 0.63 15.58
CA SER A 196 10.78 -0.21 14.69
C SER A 196 10.71 -1.69 15.06
N LYS A 197 10.76 -2.03 16.36
CA LYS A 197 10.60 -3.43 16.81
C LYS A 197 9.22 -3.99 16.49
N ILE A 198 8.18 -3.20 16.74
CA ILE A 198 6.80 -3.60 16.42
C ILE A 198 6.65 -3.78 14.89
N GLY A 199 7.20 -2.87 14.09
CA GLY A 199 7.19 -2.94 12.64
C GLY A 199 7.93 -4.16 12.08
N GLU A 200 9.09 -4.52 12.64
CA GLU A 200 9.84 -5.72 12.23
C GLU A 200 9.09 -7.02 12.53
N GLU A 201 8.48 -7.13 13.71
CA GLU A 201 7.67 -8.30 14.09
C GLU A 201 6.39 -8.43 13.24
N GLN A 202 5.85 -7.30 12.77
CA GLN A 202 4.69 -7.24 11.88
C GLN A 202 5.02 -7.65 10.44
N VAL A 203 6.20 -7.30 9.94
CA VAL A 203 6.67 -7.69 8.59
C VAL A 203 6.90 -9.20 8.48
N SER A 204 7.33 -9.87 9.55
CA SER A 204 7.56 -11.32 9.56
C SER A 204 6.32 -12.16 9.85
N GLY A 205 5.15 -11.54 10.09
CA GLY A 205 3.91 -12.23 10.47
C GLY A 205 3.97 -12.95 11.83
N SER A 206 5.00 -12.66 12.64
CA SER A 206 5.21 -13.28 13.95
C SER A 206 4.65 -12.43 15.10
N GLY A 207 4.40 -11.15 14.87
CA GLY A 207 3.78 -10.23 15.81
C GLY A 207 2.26 -10.26 15.71
N GLY A 208 1.57 -10.40 16.85
CA GLY A 208 0.13 -10.17 16.93
C GLY A 208 -0.23 -8.70 16.64
N PRO A 209 -1.54 -8.33 16.69
CA PRO A 209 -1.98 -6.97 16.41
C PRO A 209 -1.24 -5.94 17.26
N ARG A 210 -0.94 -4.76 16.68
CA ARG A 210 -0.29 -3.65 17.36
C ARG A 210 -1.07 -3.30 18.62
N LYS A 211 -0.46 -3.48 19.80
CA LYS A 211 -1.04 -3.06 21.07
C LYS A 211 -0.65 -1.60 21.32
N PHE A 212 -1.65 -0.76 21.54
CA PHE A 212 -1.49 0.61 22.01
C PHE A 212 -1.63 0.64 23.54
#